data_AF-A0A2N2S2Q2-F1
#
_entry.id   AF-A0A2N2S2Q2-F1
#
_cell.length_a   1.000
_cell.length_b   1.000
_cell.length_c   1.000
_cell.angle_alpha   90.00
_cell.angle_beta   90.00
_cell.angle_gamma   90.00
#
_symmetry.space_group_name_H-M   'P 1'
#
loop_
_entity.id
_entity.type
_entity.pdbx_description
1 polymer ?
#
loop_
_entity_poly.entity_id
_entity_poly.type
_entity_poly.pdbx_seq_one_letter_code
_entity_poly.pdbx_strand_id
1 'polypeptide(L)'
;MSANASSKNPVQEPAHKKSELYRLTNPPLVAWPTVVLMFYIVLGVAGTDIAAIKGLIPLWAGALMNIVFLWPIFHVVHDSMHRAASSNITLNDWIGSLGLLAFAPHVSLGVFR
;
A
#
# COMPACT_ATOMS: atom_id res chain seq x y z
N MET A 1 -20.32 1.15 -6.03
CA MET A 1 -21.30 2.23 -5.75
C MET A 1 -20.52 3.36 -5.11
N SER A 2 -20.37 4.49 -5.80
CA SER A 2 -19.61 5.64 -5.30
C SER A 2 -20.42 6.35 -4.21
N ALA A 3 -19.96 6.27 -2.97
CA ALA A 3 -20.46 7.10 -1.89
C ALA A 3 -19.98 8.53 -2.11
N ASN A 4 -20.68 9.31 -2.93
CA ASN A 4 -20.50 10.74 -2.94
C ASN A 4 -21.86 11.42 -3.08
N ALA A 5 -22.17 12.26 -2.11
CA ALA A 5 -23.35 13.10 -2.07
C ALA A 5 -23.26 14.17 -3.17
N SER A 6 -23.55 13.80 -4.42
CA SER A 6 -23.77 14.76 -5.52
C SER A 6 -24.44 14.11 -6.75
N SER A 7 -25.41 13.20 -6.55
CA SER A 7 -26.12 12.60 -7.71
C SER A 7 -27.21 13.51 -8.28
N LYS A 8 -27.66 14.53 -7.52
CA LYS A 8 -28.75 15.42 -7.94
C LYS A 8 -28.26 16.60 -8.80
N ASN A 9 -27.04 17.08 -8.59
CA ASN A 9 -26.45 18.21 -9.33
C ASN A 9 -24.92 17.99 -9.50
N PRO A 10 -24.48 17.19 -10.49
CA PRO A 10 -23.06 16.96 -10.69
C PRO A 10 -22.34 18.27 -11.03
N VAL A 11 -21.13 18.45 -10.49
CA VAL A 11 -20.27 19.57 -10.87
C VAL A 11 -19.97 19.45 -12.37
N GLN A 12 -20.26 20.51 -13.14
CA GLN A 12 -19.96 20.51 -14.57
C GLN A 12 -18.47 20.76 -14.78
N GLU A 13 -17.76 19.69 -15.14
CA GLU A 13 -16.34 19.75 -15.48
C GLU A 13 -16.13 20.28 -16.91
N PRO A 14 -15.22 21.25 -17.13
CA PRO A 14 -14.87 21.71 -18.46
C PRO A 14 -14.38 20.53 -19.33
N ALA A 15 -14.81 20.48 -20.60
CA ALA A 15 -14.50 19.36 -21.51
C ALA A 15 -12.99 19.06 -21.61
N HIS A 16 -12.15 20.11 -21.57
CA HIS A 16 -10.69 19.97 -21.64
C HIS A 16 -10.05 19.36 -20.38
N LYS A 17 -10.76 19.34 -19.23
CA LYS A 17 -10.27 18.74 -17.97
C LYS A 17 -10.75 17.32 -17.75
N LYS A 18 -11.79 16.87 -18.47
CA LYS A 18 -12.46 15.60 -18.22
C LYS A 18 -11.51 14.39 -18.33
N SER A 19 -10.63 14.39 -19.34
CA SER A 19 -9.64 13.32 -19.51
C SER A 19 -8.60 13.30 -18.39
N GLU A 20 -8.12 14.47 -18.00
CA GLU A 20 -7.12 14.61 -16.94
C GLU A 20 -7.68 14.24 -15.58
N LEU A 21 -8.90 14.69 -15.27
CA LEU A 21 -9.59 14.31 -14.03
C LEU A 21 -9.80 12.79 -13.97
N TYR A 22 -10.20 12.18 -15.08
CA TYR A 22 -10.33 10.72 -15.16
C TYR A 22 -8.98 10.04 -14.88
N ARG A 23 -7.89 10.53 -15.48
CA ARG A 23 -6.53 10.00 -15.25
C ARG A 23 -6.11 10.10 -13.78
N LEU A 24 -6.41 11.21 -13.11
CA LEU A 24 -5.99 11.48 -11.73
C LEU A 24 -6.86 10.79 -10.67
N THR A 25 -8.12 10.47 -10.99
CA THR A 25 -9.07 9.89 -10.03
C THR A 25 -9.25 8.37 -10.19
N ASN A 26 -8.59 7.75 -11.16
CA ASN A 26 -8.63 6.31 -11.37
C ASN A 26 -7.27 5.67 -11.09
N PRO A 27 -7.25 4.46 -10.50
CA PRO A 27 -6.00 3.77 -10.21
C PRO A 27 -5.26 3.40 -11.50
N PRO A 28 -3.92 3.50 -11.51
CA PRO A 28 -3.12 3.01 -12.64
C PRO A 28 -3.16 1.47 -12.72
N LEU A 29 -2.59 0.91 -13.79
CA LEU A 29 -2.39 -0.56 -13.88
C LEU A 29 -1.58 -1.08 -12.69
N VAL A 30 -0.51 -0.37 -12.32
CA VAL A 30 0.33 -0.65 -11.15
C VAL A 30 0.84 0.67 -10.59
N ALA A 31 0.65 0.90 -9.29
CA ALA A 31 1.26 2.01 -8.57
C ALA A 31 2.69 1.63 -8.17
N TRP A 32 3.66 1.86 -9.06
CA TRP A 32 5.07 1.53 -8.82
C TRP A 32 5.65 2.09 -7.50
N PRO A 33 5.32 3.32 -7.05
CA PRO A 33 5.78 3.79 -5.75
C PRO A 33 5.35 2.87 -4.60
N THR A 34 4.09 2.42 -4.60
CA THR A 34 3.55 1.47 -3.61
C THR A 34 4.27 0.12 -3.67
N VAL A 35 4.55 -0.38 -4.89
CA VAL A 35 5.28 -1.65 -5.08
C VAL A 35 6.73 -1.54 -4.58
N VAL A 36 7.43 -0.44 -4.86
CA VAL A 36 8.79 -0.22 -4.38
C VAL A 36 8.82 -0.16 -2.85
N LEU A 37 7.87 0.54 -2.24
CA LEU A 37 7.74 0.57 -0.77
C LEU A 37 7.47 -0.81 -0.19
N MET A 38 6.61 -1.61 -0.82
CA MET A 38 6.35 -2.99 -0.39
C MET A 38 7.64 -3.82 -0.37
N PHE A 39 8.44 -3.77 -1.43
CA PHE A 39 9.73 -4.49 -1.46
C PHE A 39 10.73 -3.93 -0.46
N TYR A 40 10.81 -2.61 -0.30
CA TYR A 40 11.64 -1.97 0.72
C TYR A 40 11.32 -2.49 2.13
N ILE A 41 10.03 -2.59 2.48
CA ILE A 41 9.56 -3.11 3.76
C ILE A 41 9.92 -4.60 3.89
N VAL A 42 9.48 -5.44 2.95
CA VAL A 42 9.64 -6.91 3.05
C VAL A 42 11.10 -7.31 3.09
N LEU A 43 11.92 -6.77 2.18
CA LEU A 43 13.34 -7.10 2.11
C LEU A 43 14.11 -6.46 3.28
N GLY A 44 13.74 -5.25 3.70
CA GLY A 44 14.37 -4.56 4.81
C GLY A 44 14.17 -5.26 6.15
N VAL A 45 12.92 -5.63 6.46
CA VAL A 45 12.59 -6.39 7.69
C VAL A 45 13.25 -7.77 7.66
N ALA A 46 13.04 -8.55 6.59
CA ALA A 46 13.63 -9.88 6.49
C ALA A 46 15.17 -9.85 6.57
N GLY A 47 15.82 -8.89 5.90
CA GLY A 47 17.26 -8.72 5.94
C GLY A 47 17.77 -8.33 7.33
N THR A 48 17.08 -7.41 8.01
CA THR A 48 17.40 -6.97 9.37
C THR A 48 17.28 -8.11 10.37
N ASP A 49 16.18 -8.86 10.31
CA ASP A 49 15.91 -9.99 11.21
C ASP A 49 16.95 -11.10 11.00
N ILE A 50 17.27 -11.44 9.75
CA ILE A 50 18.32 -12.43 9.43
C ILE A 50 19.68 -11.97 9.98
N ALA A 51 20.03 -10.70 9.81
CA ALA A 51 21.30 -10.16 10.30
C ALA A 51 21.38 -10.19 11.84
N ALA A 52 20.29 -9.82 12.51
CA ALA A 52 20.20 -9.83 13.97
C ALA A 52 20.27 -11.25 14.55
N ILE A 53 19.50 -12.20 13.97
CA ILE A 53 19.48 -13.61 14.41
C ILE A 53 20.84 -14.29 14.20
N LYS A 54 21.56 -13.96 13.13
CA LYS A 54 22.91 -14.46 12.87
C LYS A 54 24.00 -13.77 13.70
N GLY A 55 23.65 -12.77 14.51
CA GLY A 55 24.61 -12.01 15.32
C GLY A 55 25.49 -11.05 14.52
N LEU A 56 25.14 -10.72 13.27
CA LEU A 56 25.87 -9.74 12.46
C LEU A 56 25.64 -8.31 12.96
N ILE A 57 24.47 -8.06 13.56
CA ILE A 57 24.13 -6.82 14.26
C ILE A 57 23.54 -7.18 15.63
N PRO A 58 23.71 -6.32 16.66
CA PRO A 58 23.08 -6.54 17.95
C PRO A 58 21.55 -6.38 17.84
N LEU A 59 20.81 -7.10 18.67
CA LEU A 59 19.34 -7.12 18.64
C LEU A 59 18.70 -5.73 18.75
N TRP A 60 19.28 -4.84 19.56
CA TRP A 60 18.76 -3.47 19.70
C TRP A 60 18.88 -2.66 18.40
N ALA A 61 19.95 -2.87 17.62
CA ALA A 61 20.13 -2.21 16.33
C ALA A 61 19.15 -2.79 15.31
N GLY A 62 18.92 -4.10 15.33
CA GLY A 62 17.88 -4.74 14.53
C GLY A 62 16.49 -4.17 14.83
N ALA A 63 16.14 -3.97 16.10
CA ALA A 63 14.87 -3.35 16.49
C ALA A 63 14.72 -1.93 15.94
N LEU A 64 15.75 -1.08 16.00
CA LEU A 64 15.71 0.27 15.44
C LEU A 64 15.58 0.28 13.91
N MET A 65 16.30 -0.62 13.22
CA MET A 65 16.20 -0.76 11.77
C MET A 65 14.80 -1.22 11.35
N ASN A 66 14.17 -2.11 12.10
CA ASN A 66 12.79 -2.52 11.85
C ASN A 66 11.79 -1.36 11.98
N ILE A 67 12.01 -0.40 12.89
CA ILE A 67 11.18 0.83 12.95
C ILE A 67 11.28 1.59 11.63
N VAL A 68 12.50 1.76 11.09
CA VAL A 68 12.73 2.48 9.83
C VAL A 68 12.04 1.76 8.66
N PHE A 69 12.20 0.44 8.57
CA PHE A 69 11.62 -0.34 7.47
C PHE A 69 10.10 -0.47 7.57
N LEU A 70 9.53 -0.59 8.77
CA LEU A 70 8.08 -0.71 8.96
C LEU A 70 7.36 0.64 8.95
N TRP A 71 8.04 1.76 9.17
CA TRP A 71 7.42 3.09 9.15
C TRP A 71 6.49 3.35 7.95
N PRO A 72 6.87 3.06 6.69
CA PRO A 72 6.01 3.29 5.54
C PRO A 72 4.89 2.25 5.34
N ILE A 73 4.76 1.22 6.17
CA ILE A 73 3.83 0.09 5.93
C ILE A 73 2.37 0.51 5.74
N PHE A 74 1.96 1.55 6.46
CA PHE A 74 0.60 2.09 6.36
C PHE A 74 0.26 2.50 4.93
N HIS A 75 1.19 3.06 4.16
CA HIS A 75 0.97 3.51 2.78
C HIS A 75 0.58 2.34 1.87
N VAL A 76 1.31 1.22 1.95
CA VAL A 76 1.05 0.04 1.11
C VAL A 76 -0.33 -0.56 1.41
N VAL A 77 -0.67 -0.67 2.69
CA VAL A 77 -1.92 -1.27 3.14
C VAL A 77 -3.09 -0.34 2.85
N HIS A 78 -2.98 0.95 3.17
CA HIS A 78 -3.97 1.99 2.87
C HIS A 78 -4.31 2.03 1.38
N ASP A 79 -3.31 2.12 0.51
CA ASP A 79 -3.52 2.18 -0.94
C ASP A 79 -4.23 0.92 -1.44
N SER A 80 -3.85 -0.25 -0.91
CA SER A 80 -4.48 -1.52 -1.29
C SER A 80 -5.91 -1.67 -0.75
N MET A 81 -6.21 -1.10 0.42
CA MET A 81 -7.57 -1.05 0.98
C MET A 81 -8.50 -0.21 0.11
N HIS A 82 -8.00 0.89 -0.43
CA HIS A 82 -8.75 1.76 -1.35
C HIS A 82 -8.74 1.31 -2.81
N ARG A 83 -8.16 0.13 -3.11
CA ARG A 83 -7.96 -0.38 -4.48
C ARG A 83 -7.20 0.59 -5.38
N ALA A 84 -6.29 1.36 -4.79
CA ALA A 84 -5.47 2.36 -5.45
C ALA A 84 -4.12 1.80 -5.93
N ALA A 85 -3.67 0.66 -5.38
CA ALA A 85 -2.37 0.08 -5.72
C ALA A 85 -2.32 -0.53 -7.13
N SER A 86 -3.46 -0.98 -7.65
CA SER A 86 -3.59 -1.53 -9.01
C SER A 86 -5.05 -1.57 -9.44
N SER A 87 -5.33 -1.28 -10.70
CA SER A 87 -6.66 -1.47 -11.31
C SER A 87 -7.05 -2.95 -11.48
N ASN A 88 -6.07 -3.86 -11.47
CA ASN A 88 -6.31 -5.30 -11.29
C ASN A 88 -6.51 -5.62 -9.80
N ILE A 89 -7.72 -6.04 -9.44
CA ILE A 89 -8.14 -6.29 -8.05
C ILE A 89 -7.32 -7.43 -7.41
N THR A 90 -7.05 -8.51 -8.15
CA THR A 90 -6.26 -9.63 -7.63
C THR A 90 -4.85 -9.18 -7.29
N LEU A 91 -4.19 -8.43 -8.19
CA LEU A 91 -2.86 -7.90 -7.94
C LEU A 91 -2.85 -6.92 -6.75
N ASN A 92 -3.83 -6.01 -6.69
CA ASN A 92 -3.99 -5.09 -5.57
C ASN A 92 -4.10 -5.83 -4.23
N ASP A 93 -4.91 -6.89 -4.20
CA ASP A 93 -5.13 -7.66 -2.97
C ASP A 93 -3.88 -8.44 -2.56
N TRP A 94 -3.08 -8.91 -3.52
CA TRP A 94 -1.76 -9.49 -3.22
C TRP A 94 -0.80 -8.47 -2.62
N ILE A 95 -0.71 -7.26 -3.18
CA ILE A 95 0.16 -6.18 -2.66
C ILE A 95 -0.24 -5.85 -1.21
N GLY A 96 -1.53 -5.65 -0.95
CA GLY A 96 -2.02 -5.35 0.40
C GLY A 96 -1.82 -6.49 1.39
N SER A 97 -1.97 -7.75 0.95
CA SER A 97 -1.81 -8.92 1.80
C SER A 97 -0.35 -9.14 2.19
N LEU A 98 0.59 -8.90 1.27
CA LEU A 98 2.03 -8.91 1.57
C LEU A 98 2.40 -7.80 2.58
N GLY A 99 1.79 -6.62 2.45
CA GLY A 99 1.92 -5.56 3.45
C GLY A 99 1.39 -5.97 4.83
N LEU A 100 0.19 -6.57 4.90
CA LEU A 100 -0.39 -7.05 6.15
C LEU A 100 0.42 -8.18 6.79
N LEU A 101 1.00 -9.09 5.99
CA LEU A 101 1.82 -10.19 6.50
C LEU A 101 2.98 -9.70 7.38
N ALA A 102 3.54 -8.52 7.08
CA ALA A 102 4.66 -7.97 7.82
C ALA A 102 4.32 -7.44 9.23
N PHE A 103 3.04 -7.19 9.57
CA PHE A 103 2.67 -6.69 10.91
C PHE A 103 1.39 -7.28 11.53
N ALA A 104 0.45 -7.74 10.72
CA ALA A 104 -0.83 -8.29 11.14
C ALA A 104 -1.24 -9.49 10.26
N PRO A 105 -0.48 -10.61 10.28
CA PRO A 105 -0.69 -11.74 9.38
C PRO A 105 -2.01 -12.49 9.59
N HIS A 106 -2.69 -12.25 10.72
CA HIS A 106 -4.00 -12.82 11.03
C HIS A 106 -5.17 -11.99 10.46
N VAL A 107 -4.89 -10.83 9.88
CA VAL A 107 -5.91 -9.92 9.33
C VAL A 107 -5.93 -10.05 7.82
N SER A 108 -7.14 -10.14 7.25
CA SER A 108 -7.33 -10.06 5.80
C SER A 108 -7.78 -8.66 5.40
N LEU A 109 -7.48 -8.26 4.16
CA LEU A 109 -7.91 -6.95 3.66
C LEU A 109 -9.44 -6.77 3.73
N GLY A 110 -10.22 -7.87 3.69
CA GLY A 110 -11.68 -7.85 3.76
C GLY A 110 -12.25 -7.32 5.08
N VAL A 111 -11.47 -7.29 6.16
CA VAL A 111 -11.90 -6.68 7.43
C VAL A 111 -12.10 -5.16 7.28
N PHE A 112 -11.39 -4.53 6.34
CA PHE A 112 -11.38 -3.08 6.17
C PHE A 112 -12.25 -2.56 5.03
N ARG A 113 -13.07 -3.40 4.39
CA ARG A 113 -13.86 -3.06 3.18
C ARG A 113 -15.32 -3.43 3.31
#